data_AF-A0A6P5BW93-F1
#
_entry.id   AF-A0A6P5BW93-F1
#
_cell.length_a   1.000
_cell.length_b   1.000
_cell.length_c   1.000
_cell.angle_alpha   90.00
_cell.angle_beta   90.00
_cell.angle_gamma   90.00
#
_symmetry.space_group_name_H-M   'P 1'
#
loop_
_entity.id
_entity.type
_entity.pdbx_description
1 polymer ?
#
loop_
_entity_poly.entity_id
_entity_poly.type
_entity_poly.pdbx_seq_one_letter_code
_entity_poly.pdbx_strand_id
1 'polypeptide(L)'
;MSAALLRRGLELLGAPEAPGAAPGHTKPSQAPMKRTRKAKATQAQKLRNSAKGKVPKSALAEFRKKERRGYLGVNLRFMTSARSTVDESVTRQIMRQNRGRKACDRPVTKTKKKKKAEGTVFTEEDFQKFQREYFGS
;
A
#
# COMPACT_ATOMS: atom_id res chain seq x y z
N MET A 1 -15.09 -23.04 0.66
CA MET A 1 -15.30 -22.32 1.94
C MET A 1 -16.59 -22.82 2.54
N SER A 2 -16.58 -23.37 3.76
CA SER A 2 -17.76 -24.03 4.33
C SER A 2 -18.78 -23.01 4.84
N ALA A 3 -20.06 -23.23 4.55
CA ALA A 3 -21.16 -22.38 5.01
C ALA A 3 -21.23 -22.25 6.55
N ALA A 4 -20.74 -23.28 7.27
CA ALA A 4 -20.62 -23.27 8.72
C ALA A 4 -19.66 -22.17 9.25
N LEU A 5 -18.57 -21.87 8.53
CA LEU A 5 -17.64 -20.80 8.92
C LEU A 5 -18.26 -19.42 8.77
N LEU A 6 -19.05 -19.21 7.72
CA LEU A 6 -19.77 -17.94 7.50
C LEU A 6 -20.85 -17.73 8.56
N ARG A 7 -21.61 -18.79 8.90
CA ARG A 7 -22.66 -18.73 9.91
C ARG A 7 -22.09 -18.42 11.30
N ARG A 8 -21.01 -19.10 11.70
CA ARG A 8 -20.32 -18.85 12.97
C ARG A 8 -19.68 -17.46 13.03
N GLY A 9 -19.16 -16.97 11.91
CA GLY A 9 -18.63 -15.60 11.81
C GLY A 9 -19.70 -14.55 12.05
N LEU A 10 -20.91 -14.75 11.51
CA LEU A 10 -22.03 -13.84 11.73
C LEU A 10 -22.58 -13.89 13.17
N GLU A 11 -22.63 -15.06 13.79
CA GLU A 11 -23.06 -15.22 15.18
C GLU A 11 -22.12 -14.52 16.18
N LEU A 12 -20.82 -14.45 15.89
CA LEU A 12 -19.84 -13.78 16.75
C LEU A 12 -19.85 -12.25 16.63
N LEU A 13 -20.30 -11.73 15.48
CA LEU A 13 -20.38 -10.27 15.23
C LEU A 13 -21.79 -9.69 15.47
N GLY A 14 -22.83 -10.53 15.52
CA GLY A 14 -24.18 -10.11 15.85
C GLY A 14 -24.34 -9.93 17.36
N ALA A 15 -24.51 -8.69 17.82
CA ALA A 15 -25.00 -8.43 19.17
C ALA A 15 -26.41 -9.05 19.34
N PRO A 16 -26.77 -9.54 20.53
CA PRO A 16 -28.09 -10.12 20.76
C PRO A 16 -29.16 -9.03 20.66
N GLU A 17 -29.90 -9.01 19.56
CA GLU A 17 -31.14 -8.24 19.45
C GLU A 17 -32.14 -8.79 20.47
N ALA A 18 -32.48 -7.97 21.46
CA ALA A 18 -33.59 -8.24 22.37
C ALA A 18 -34.93 -8.13 21.62
N PRO A 19 -35.94 -8.95 21.98
CA PRO A 19 -37.20 -8.98 21.26
C PRO A 19 -38.10 -7.83 21.71
N GLY A 20 -38.64 -7.09 20.73
CA GLY A 20 -39.90 -6.37 20.92
C GLY A 20 -39.82 -4.86 20.73
N ALA A 21 -40.36 -4.40 19.60
CA ALA A 21 -41.52 -3.49 19.62
C ALA A 21 -42.05 -3.34 18.18
N ALA A 22 -43.28 -3.79 17.98
CA ALA A 22 -44.05 -3.62 16.76
C ALA A 22 -44.29 -2.13 16.42
N PRO A 23 -44.56 -1.80 15.14
CA PRO A 23 -44.87 -0.44 14.71
C PRO A 23 -46.30 -0.06 15.14
N GLY A 24 -46.40 0.83 16.13
CA GLY A 24 -47.67 1.41 16.55
C GLY A 24 -48.22 2.37 15.49
N HIS A 25 -49.22 1.90 14.74
CA HIS A 25 -50.10 2.72 13.92
C HIS A 25 -50.89 3.72 14.79
N THR A 26 -50.79 5.02 14.50
CA THR A 26 -51.82 5.98 14.90
C THR A 26 -52.32 6.74 13.69
N LYS A 27 -53.62 6.57 13.44
CA LYS A 27 -54.42 7.16 12.35
C LYS A 27 -54.39 8.70 12.34
N PRO A 28 -54.65 9.32 11.18
CA PRO A 28 -54.74 10.77 11.04
C PRO A 28 -56.14 11.27 11.45
N SER A 29 -56.21 12.28 12.31
CA SER A 29 -57.45 13.02 12.55
C SER A 29 -57.57 14.12 11.50
N GLN A 30 -58.48 13.92 10.55
CA GLN A 30 -58.91 14.93 9.58
C GLN A 30 -59.90 15.90 10.24
N ALA A 31 -59.65 17.20 10.09
CA ALA A 31 -60.73 18.19 10.02
C ALA A 31 -60.28 19.33 9.09
N PRO A 32 -61.04 19.67 8.03
CA PRO A 32 -60.63 20.64 7.03
C PRO A 32 -61.15 22.02 7.39
N MET A 33 -60.27 23.02 7.49
CA MET A 33 -60.70 24.41 7.37
C MET A 33 -60.06 25.05 6.14
N LYS A 34 -60.95 25.45 5.24
CA LYS A 34 -60.70 25.95 3.90
C LYS A 34 -60.17 27.38 3.97
N ARG A 35 -59.14 27.61 3.13
CA ARG A 35 -58.96 28.76 2.20
C ARG A 35 -58.80 30.14 2.87
N THR A 36 -57.84 30.99 2.52
CA THR A 36 -57.30 31.38 1.21
C THR A 36 -56.18 32.38 1.48
N ARG A 37 -55.11 32.40 0.68
CA ARG A 37 -54.69 33.60 -0.08
C ARG A 37 -53.42 33.31 -0.88
N LYS A 38 -53.37 33.93 -2.05
CA LYS A 38 -52.47 33.66 -3.16
C LYS A 38 -51.04 34.13 -2.89
N ALA A 39 -50.13 33.46 -3.60
CA ALA A 39 -48.90 33.99 -4.20
C ALA A 39 -47.95 34.81 -3.32
N LYS A 40 -46.82 34.18 -2.99
CA LYS A 40 -45.51 34.68 -3.42
C LYS A 40 -44.50 33.55 -3.30
N ALA A 41 -43.95 33.17 -4.45
CA ALA A 41 -42.68 32.47 -4.54
C ALA A 41 -41.60 33.43 -4.03
N THR A 42 -41.48 33.56 -2.71
CA THR A 42 -40.35 34.24 -2.07
C THR A 42 -39.41 33.17 -1.58
N GLN A 43 -38.38 32.96 -2.40
CA GLN A 43 -37.15 32.27 -2.07
C GLN A 43 -37.35 30.92 -1.42
N ALA A 44 -37.35 29.89 -2.27
CA ALA A 44 -36.67 28.66 -1.89
C ALA A 44 -35.34 29.07 -1.28
N GLN A 45 -35.27 29.05 0.06
CA GLN A 45 -34.04 29.12 0.82
C GLN A 45 -33.16 28.07 0.17
N LYS A 46 -32.22 28.54 -0.66
CA LYS A 46 -31.44 27.69 -1.57
C LYS A 46 -30.98 26.51 -0.74
N LEU A 47 -31.49 25.32 -1.03
CA LEU A 47 -30.99 24.09 -0.44
C LEU A 47 -29.52 24.05 -0.83
N ARG A 48 -28.63 24.54 0.05
CA ARG A 48 -27.17 24.67 -0.19
C ARG A 48 -26.54 23.29 -0.45
N ASN A 49 -27.33 22.24 -0.22
CA ASN A 49 -27.01 20.82 -0.34
C ASN A 49 -27.58 20.18 -1.63
N SER A 50 -28.30 20.91 -2.49
CA SER A 50 -28.75 20.38 -3.77
C SER A 50 -27.54 20.08 -4.66
N ALA A 51 -27.40 18.82 -5.08
CA ALA A 51 -26.35 18.35 -5.99
C ALA A 51 -26.64 18.72 -7.46
N LYS A 52 -27.86 19.16 -7.77
CA LYS A 52 -28.28 19.50 -9.14
C LYS A 52 -27.52 20.74 -9.62
N GLY A 53 -26.70 20.56 -10.65
CA GLY A 53 -25.83 21.62 -11.20
C GLY A 53 -24.45 21.73 -10.54
N LYS A 54 -24.10 20.86 -9.58
CA LYS A 54 -22.72 20.77 -9.07
C LYS A 54 -21.94 19.74 -9.88
N VAL A 55 -20.83 20.16 -10.47
CA VAL A 55 -19.88 19.25 -11.12
C VAL A 55 -19.13 18.50 -10.02
N PRO A 56 -19.08 17.15 -10.05
CA PRO A 56 -18.30 16.40 -9.07
C PRO A 56 -16.84 16.80 -9.22
N LYS A 57 -16.27 17.32 -8.14
CA LYS A 57 -14.86 17.67 -8.12
C LYS A 57 -14.05 16.41 -7.84
N SER A 58 -13.00 16.22 -8.62
CA SER A 58 -12.04 15.16 -8.35
C SER A 58 -11.39 15.40 -6.98
N ALA A 59 -11.50 14.40 -6.10
CA ALA A 59 -10.84 14.43 -4.79
C ALA A 59 -9.33 14.66 -4.94
N LEU A 60 -8.71 14.07 -5.97
CA LEU A 60 -7.29 14.25 -6.28
C LEU A 60 -6.98 15.69 -6.72
N ALA A 61 -7.87 16.33 -7.49
CA ALA A 61 -7.66 17.70 -7.95
C ALA A 61 -7.78 18.71 -6.81
N GLU A 62 -8.72 18.49 -5.88
CA GLU A 62 -8.85 19.33 -4.67
C GLU A 62 -7.69 19.10 -3.69
N PHE A 63 -7.25 17.85 -3.53
CA PHE A 63 -6.07 17.49 -2.73
C PHE A 63 -4.81 18.20 -3.24
N ARG A 64 -4.53 18.11 -4.55
CA ARG A 64 -3.38 18.78 -5.20
C ARG A 64 -3.43 20.31 -5.10
N LYS A 65 -4.63 20.92 -5.05
CA LYS A 65 -4.77 22.38 -4.89
C LYS A 65 -4.50 22.84 -3.46
N LYS A 66 -4.93 22.05 -2.48
CA LYS A 66 -4.76 22.35 -1.06
C LYS A 66 -3.35 22.03 -0.57
N GLU A 67 -2.70 21.06 -1.18
CA GLU A 67 -1.38 20.59 -0.75
C GLU A 67 -0.26 21.14 -1.62
N ARG A 68 0.52 22.06 -1.04
CA ARG A 68 1.76 22.59 -1.65
C ARG A 68 3.03 21.89 -1.15
N ARG A 69 2.92 20.86 -0.31
CA ARG A 69 4.07 20.15 0.29
C ARG A 69 4.05 18.67 -0.04
N GLY A 70 5.23 18.10 -0.27
CA GLY A 70 5.41 16.68 -0.51
C GLY A 70 5.20 15.85 0.75
N TYR A 71 4.39 14.80 0.65
CA TYR A 71 4.08 13.87 1.75
C TYR A 71 5.11 12.76 1.91
N LEU A 72 6.21 12.79 1.14
CA LEU A 72 7.23 11.75 1.18
C LEU A 72 7.73 11.49 2.60
N GLY A 73 8.04 12.55 3.38
CA GLY A 73 8.51 12.38 4.75
C GLY A 73 7.45 11.89 5.76
N VAL A 74 6.17 12.16 5.51
CA VAL A 74 5.06 11.65 6.35
C VAL A 74 4.77 10.20 6.01
N ASN A 75 4.74 9.87 4.72
CA ASN A 75 4.52 8.52 4.21
C ASN A 75 5.69 7.60 4.58
N LEU A 76 6.92 8.07 4.44
CA LEU A 76 8.10 7.33 4.89
C LEU A 76 8.00 7.05 6.39
N ARG A 77 7.69 8.06 7.21
CA ARG A 77 7.48 7.85 8.65
C ARG A 77 6.35 6.85 8.92
N PHE A 78 5.23 6.92 8.23
CA PHE A 78 4.16 5.95 8.39
C PHE A 78 4.61 4.53 8.03
N MET A 79 5.23 4.35 6.86
CA MET A 79 5.73 3.05 6.39
C MET A 79 6.87 2.49 7.25
N THR A 80 7.69 3.34 7.87
CA THR A 80 8.82 2.92 8.72
C THR A 80 8.51 2.93 10.21
N SER A 81 7.42 3.55 10.65
CA SER A 81 7.03 3.64 12.07
C SER A 81 6.65 2.28 12.66
N ALA A 82 6.21 1.33 11.83
CA ALA A 82 5.92 -0.05 12.24
C ALA A 82 7.16 -0.95 12.21
N ARG A 83 8.37 -0.43 12.45
CA ARG A 83 9.58 -1.26 12.50
C ARG A 83 9.66 -1.95 13.86
N SER A 84 9.38 -3.25 13.80
CA SER A 84 9.36 -4.28 14.84
C SER A 84 8.36 -4.08 15.97
N THR A 85 7.26 -4.83 15.90
CA THR A 85 6.39 -5.16 17.05
C THR A 85 7.12 -5.99 18.12
N VAL A 86 8.34 -6.44 17.81
CA VAL A 86 9.17 -7.31 18.63
C VAL A 86 10.20 -6.46 19.35
N ASP A 87 10.36 -6.70 20.65
CA ASP A 87 11.35 -6.02 21.48
C ASP A 87 12.75 -6.05 20.87
N GLU A 88 13.51 -4.97 21.03
CA GLU A 88 14.85 -4.82 20.49
C GLU A 88 15.81 -5.90 21.02
N SER A 89 15.56 -6.40 22.25
CA SER A 89 16.31 -7.51 22.84
C SER A 89 16.17 -8.79 22.00
N VAL A 90 14.95 -9.16 21.63
CA VAL A 90 14.62 -10.33 20.81
C VAL A 90 15.16 -10.17 19.39
N THR A 91 15.04 -8.97 18.82
CA THR A 91 15.62 -8.66 17.51
C THR A 91 17.15 -8.86 17.51
N ARG A 92 17.83 -8.37 18.56
CA ARG A 92 19.28 -8.57 18.74
C ARG A 92 19.63 -10.04 18.93
N GLN A 93 18.82 -10.81 19.65
CA GLN A 93 19.01 -12.25 19.85
C GLN A 93 18.91 -13.01 18.51
N ILE A 94 17.87 -12.74 17.72
CA ILE A 94 17.68 -13.33 16.39
C ILE A 94 18.87 -13.00 15.48
N MET A 95 19.34 -11.75 15.47
CA MET A 95 20.50 -11.36 14.67
C MET A 95 21.77 -12.09 15.09
N ARG A 96 22.02 -12.23 16.39
CA ARG A 96 23.19 -12.99 16.91
C ARG A 96 23.12 -14.47 16.53
N GLN A 97 21.96 -15.11 16.66
CA GLN A 97 21.77 -16.51 16.28
C GLN A 97 22.00 -16.75 14.78
N ASN A 98 21.59 -15.79 13.94
CA ASN A 98 21.74 -15.88 12.50
C ASN A 98 23.13 -15.46 12.00
N ARG A 99 23.92 -14.78 12.84
CA ARG A 99 25.26 -14.30 12.49
C ARG A 99 26.17 -15.48 12.14
N GLY A 100 26.81 -15.41 10.98
CA GLY A 100 27.72 -16.46 10.48
C GLY A 100 27.03 -17.56 9.69
N ARG A 101 25.68 -17.63 9.71
CA ARG A 101 24.90 -18.52 8.83
C ARG A 101 24.64 -17.89 7.46
N LYS A 102 24.65 -16.56 7.38
CA LYS A 102 24.45 -15.83 6.13
C LYS A 102 25.75 -15.77 5.33
N ALA A 103 25.65 -15.91 4.00
CA ALA A 103 26.78 -15.74 3.10
C ALA A 103 27.47 -14.36 3.26
N CYS A 104 26.69 -13.32 3.62
CA CYS A 104 27.19 -11.98 3.88
C CYS A 104 28.10 -11.87 5.12
N ASP A 105 27.91 -12.75 6.11
CA ASP A 105 28.72 -12.75 7.34
C ASP A 105 30.03 -13.53 7.17
N ARG A 106 30.12 -14.35 6.12
CA ARG A 106 31.34 -15.10 5.82
C ARG A 106 32.40 -14.09 5.39
N PRO A 107 33.57 -14.06 6.05
CA PRO A 107 34.65 -13.22 5.57
C PRO A 107 34.93 -13.65 4.13
N VAL A 108 34.83 -12.70 3.20
CA VAL A 108 35.30 -12.93 1.83
C VAL A 108 36.80 -13.05 1.97
N THR A 109 37.28 -14.26 2.22
CA THR A 109 38.68 -14.61 2.03
C THR A 109 38.93 -14.40 0.56
N LYS A 110 39.29 -13.15 0.20
CA LYS A 110 39.84 -12.81 -1.09
C LYS A 110 41.20 -13.49 -1.15
N THR A 111 41.19 -14.82 -1.27
CA THR A 111 42.27 -15.51 -1.98
C THR A 111 42.21 -14.86 -3.34
N LYS A 112 43.05 -13.83 -3.53
CA LYS A 112 43.41 -13.32 -4.85
C LYS A 112 43.85 -14.57 -5.60
N LYS A 113 42.93 -15.20 -6.36
CA LYS A 113 43.33 -16.11 -7.41
C LYS A 113 44.23 -15.22 -8.24
N LYS A 114 45.55 -15.42 -8.10
CA LYS A 114 46.54 -14.75 -8.92
C LYS A 114 45.98 -14.90 -10.33
N LYS A 115 45.70 -13.77 -11.01
CA LYS A 115 45.36 -13.81 -12.43
C LYS A 115 46.51 -14.61 -13.04
N LYS A 116 46.26 -15.87 -13.40
CA LYS A 116 47.25 -16.61 -14.17
C LYS A 116 47.35 -15.79 -15.45
N ALA A 117 48.56 -15.31 -15.73
CA ALA A 117 48.83 -14.73 -17.02
C ALA A 117 48.43 -15.80 -18.05
N GLU A 118 47.62 -15.35 -19.00
CA GLU A 118 47.30 -15.98 -20.28
C GLU A 118 46.69 -17.38 -20.21
N GLY A 119 45.35 -17.41 -20.31
CA GLY A 119 44.58 -18.61 -20.68
C GLY A 119 44.61 -18.89 -22.19
N THR A 120 45.67 -18.46 -22.87
CA THR A 120 45.87 -18.68 -24.30
C THR A 120 46.92 -19.75 -24.47
N VAL A 121 46.60 -20.80 -25.23
CA VAL A 121 47.48 -21.93 -25.51
C VAL A 121 48.71 -21.50 -26.33
N PHE A 122 48.59 -20.39 -27.05
CA PHE A 122 49.65 -19.79 -27.85
C PHE A 122 50.23 -18.58 -27.14
N THR A 123 51.55 -18.59 -27.01
CA THR A 123 52.33 -17.46 -26.53
C THR A 123 52.77 -16.57 -27.69
N GLU A 124 53.17 -15.34 -27.40
CA GLU A 124 53.75 -14.43 -28.41
C GLU A 124 54.98 -15.05 -29.10
N GLU A 125 55.73 -15.90 -28.39
CA GLU A 125 56.86 -16.64 -28.94
C GLU A 125 56.44 -17.64 -30.03
N ASP A 126 55.28 -18.29 -29.86
CA ASP A 126 54.73 -19.22 -30.84
C ASP A 126 54.30 -18.49 -32.12
N PHE A 127 53.78 -17.27 -31.97
CA PHE A 127 53.40 -16.44 -33.11
C PHE A 127 54.64 -15.99 -33.92
N GLN A 128 55.71 -15.61 -33.24
CA GLN A 128 56.98 -15.26 -33.92
C GLN A 128 57.59 -16.45 -34.66
N LYS A 129 57.53 -17.66 -34.09
CA LYS A 129 57.95 -18.89 -34.79
C LYS A 129 57.13 -19.11 -36.06
N PHE A 130 55.80 -19.01 -35.97
CA PHE A 130 54.91 -19.14 -37.12
C PHE A 130 55.24 -18.12 -38.22
N GLN A 131 55.49 -16.86 -37.85
CA GLN A 131 55.86 -15.82 -38.81
C GLN A 131 57.15 -16.16 -39.56
N ARG A 132 58.19 -16.62 -38.86
CA ARG A 132 59.46 -17.02 -39.50
C ARG A 132 59.30 -18.22 -40.42
N GLU A 133 58.53 -19.22 -40.01
CA GLU A 133 58.36 -20.47 -40.75
C GLU A 133 57.58 -20.28 -42.06
N TYR A 134 56.54 -19.43 -42.05
CA TYR A 134 55.67 -19.27 -43.21
C TYR A 134 55.98 -18.03 -44.06
N PHE A 135 56.48 -16.95 -43.45
CA PHE A 135 56.71 -15.69 -44.14
C PHE A 135 58.20 -15.33 -44.26
N GLY A 136 59.11 -16.16 -43.74
CA GLY A 136 60.54 -16.08 -44.00
C GLY A 136 61.15 -14.68 -43.83
N SER A 137 60.83 -14.02 -42.71
CA SER A 137 61.42 -12.71 -42.34
C SER A 137 62.80 -12.87 -41.71
#